data_AF-G7K4V7-F1
#
_entry.id   AF-G7K4V7-F1
#
_cell.length_a   1.000
_cell.length_b   1.000
_cell.length_c   1.000
_cell.angle_alpha   90.00
_cell.angle_beta   90.00
_cell.angle_gamma   90.00
#
_symmetry.space_group_name_H-M   'P 1'
#
loop_
_entity.id
_entity.type
_entity.pdbx_description
1 polymer ?
#
loop_
_entity_poly.entity_id
_entity_poly.type
_entity_poly.pdbx_seq_one_letter_code
_entity_poly.pdbx_strand_id
1 'polypeptide(L)'
;MDGVSHWLGESRKHPSLVSFDFSSESCIITPIPSYIDDDSVEGKTHLVIWNGSIAFILAYQEGSIFHISVLGEFGIKESWTKLFIIGPLPYDLGYPIGGGEKGKMLFRRKNDKLALFDLSTRMFDKIGTKTEKFGGNILSHKESILAIGGNI
;
A
#
# COMPACT_ATOMS: atom_id res chain seq x y z
N MET A 1 3.28 6.63 12.53
CA MET A 1 2.69 5.37 13.04
C MET A 1 3.88 4.63 13.55
N ASP A 2 4.25 4.94 14.79
CA ASP A 2 5.52 4.51 15.35
C ASP A 2 5.15 3.47 16.39
N GLY A 3 5.72 2.27 16.33
CA GLY A 3 5.39 1.18 17.25
C GLY A 3 4.12 0.39 16.94
N VAL A 4 3.58 0.46 15.71
CA VAL A 4 2.46 -0.40 15.27
C VAL A 4 2.86 -1.19 14.02
N SER A 5 2.62 -2.51 14.04
CA SER A 5 2.79 -3.37 12.86
C SER A 5 1.46 -3.68 12.20
N HIS A 6 1.45 -3.67 10.88
CA HIS A 6 0.26 -3.82 10.05
C HIS A 6 0.45 -4.91 9.02
N TRP A 7 -0.49 -5.86 8.92
CA TRP A 7 -0.46 -6.90 7.89
C TRP A 7 -1.87 -7.33 7.49
N LEU A 8 -1.98 -8.01 6.34
CA LEU A 8 -3.23 -8.63 5.94
C LEU A 8 -3.43 -9.93 6.72
N GLY A 9 -4.58 -10.04 7.38
CA GLY A 9 -5.06 -11.27 7.97
C GLY A 9 -5.45 -12.29 6.90
N GLU A 10 -5.02 -13.54 7.11
CA GLU A 10 -5.19 -14.61 6.15
C GLU A 10 -6.60 -15.21 6.22
N SER A 11 -7.54 -14.59 5.51
CA SER A 11 -8.87 -15.17 5.25
C SER A 11 -9.22 -14.93 3.79
N ARG A 12 -9.38 -16.02 3.03
CA ARG A 12 -9.69 -15.96 1.59
C ARG A 12 -11.05 -15.30 1.32
N LYS A 13 -12.01 -15.43 2.25
CA LYS A 13 -13.38 -14.90 2.10
C LYS A 13 -13.55 -13.53 2.73
N HIS A 14 -12.81 -13.25 3.80
CA HIS A 14 -13.00 -12.05 4.61
C HIS A 14 -11.63 -11.45 4.98
N PRO A 15 -10.90 -10.89 4.00
CA PRO A 15 -9.63 -10.25 4.30
C PRO A 15 -9.82 -9.15 5.35
N SER A 16 -8.82 -9.01 6.22
CA SER A 16 -8.80 -7.99 7.27
C SER A 16 -7.42 -7.38 7.36
N LEU A 17 -7.35 -6.14 7.81
CA LEU A 17 -6.12 -5.52 8.26
C LEU A 17 -5.96 -5.83 9.75
N VAL A 18 -4.87 -6.49 10.12
CA VAL A 18 -4.47 -6.67 11.51
C VAL A 18 -3.46 -5.60 11.85
N SER A 19 -3.70 -4.88 12.94
CA SER A 19 -2.80 -3.86 13.48
C SER A 19 -2.44 -4.22 14.91
N PHE A 20 -1.15 -4.41 15.17
CA PHE A 20 -0.64 -4.74 16.51
C PHE A 20 0.18 -3.59 17.06
N ASP A 21 -0.28 -3.03 18.17
CA ASP A 21 0.41 -1.98 18.91
C ASP A 21 1.34 -2.61 19.95
N PHE A 22 2.65 -2.35 19.83
CA PHE A 22 3.66 -2.90 20.75
C PHE A 22 3.65 -2.21 22.12
N SER A 23 3.12 -1.00 22.23
CA SER A 23 3.06 -0.25 23.49
C SER A 23 1.90 -0.72 24.37
N SER A 24 0.75 -1.01 23.76
CA SER A 24 -0.43 -1.51 24.48
C SER A 24 -0.60 -3.03 24.41
N GLU A 25 0.27 -3.72 23.68
CA GLU A 25 0.22 -5.16 23.42
C GLU A 25 -1.15 -5.63 22.92
N SER A 26 -1.80 -4.82 22.08
CA SER A 26 -3.18 -5.05 21.65
C SER A 26 -3.32 -5.14 20.13
N CYS A 27 -4.22 -6.02 19.68
CA CYS A 27 -4.59 -6.15 18.27
C CYS A 27 -5.87 -5.37 17.98
N ILE A 28 -5.88 -4.62 16.87
CA ILE A 28 -7.10 -4.15 16.23
C ILE A 28 -7.26 -4.86 14.90
N ILE A 29 -8.43 -5.47 14.69
CA ILE A 29 -8.80 -6.11 13.43
C ILE A 29 -9.76 -5.17 12.70
N THR A 30 -9.37 -4.73 11.51
CA THR A 30 -10.21 -3.91 10.65
C THR A 30 -10.66 -4.73 9.45
N PRO A 31 -11.96 -5.03 9.30
CA PRO A 31 -12.44 -5.75 8.11
C PRO A 31 -12.16 -4.95 6.83
N ILE A 32 -11.72 -5.63 5.77
CA ILE A 32 -11.63 -5.02 4.44
C ILE A 32 -13.03 -5.03 3.80
N PRO A 33 -13.42 -3.98 3.05
CA PRO A 33 -14.73 -3.92 2.41
C PRO A 33 -14.94 -5.03 1.37
N SER A 34 -16.18 -5.53 1.26
CA SER A 34 -16.54 -6.64 0.36
C SER A 34 -16.74 -6.23 -1.10
N TYR A 35 -16.64 -4.97 -1.50
CA TYR A 35 -16.61 -4.60 -2.93
C TYR A 35 -15.28 -5.00 -3.63
N ILE A 36 -14.42 -5.69 -2.88
CA ILE A 36 -13.19 -6.37 -3.30
C ILE A 36 -13.43 -7.87 -3.53
N ASP A 37 -14.63 -8.35 -3.21
CA ASP A 37 -15.09 -9.75 -3.19
C ASP A 37 -15.89 -10.08 -4.47
N ASP A 38 -15.43 -9.60 -5.62
CA ASP A 38 -15.87 -10.20 -6.88
C ASP A 38 -14.96 -11.41 -7.13
N ASP A 39 -15.39 -12.54 -6.57
CA ASP A 39 -14.80 -13.90 -6.66
C ASP A 39 -14.50 -14.34 -8.11
N SER A 40 -14.91 -13.55 -9.11
CA SER A 40 -14.70 -13.79 -10.54
C SER A 40 -13.41 -13.20 -11.10
N VAL A 41 -12.70 -12.31 -10.39
CA VAL A 41 -11.50 -11.63 -10.93
C VAL A 41 -10.27 -11.86 -10.07
N GLU A 42 -9.25 -12.48 -10.67
CA GLU A 42 -7.95 -12.87 -10.08
C GLU A 42 -7.07 -11.66 -9.72
N GLY A 43 -7.54 -10.86 -8.75
CA GLY A 43 -6.89 -9.65 -8.28
C GLY A 43 -5.85 -9.93 -7.19
N LYS A 44 -4.70 -9.25 -7.25
CA LYS A 44 -3.69 -9.27 -6.18
C LYS A 44 -3.95 -8.13 -5.20
N THR A 45 -3.83 -8.40 -3.91
CA THR A 45 -4.06 -7.41 -2.85
C THR A 45 -2.75 -6.94 -2.25
N HIS A 46 -2.67 -5.64 -1.95
CA HIS A 46 -1.49 -5.01 -1.36
C HIS A 46 -1.91 -4.00 -0.29
N LEU A 47 -1.13 -3.92 0.79
CA LEU A 47 -1.19 -2.81 1.75
C LEU A 47 0.02 -1.91 1.53
N VAL A 48 -0.23 -0.61 1.45
CA VAL A 48 0.83 0.40 1.36
C VAL A 48 0.55 1.55 2.31
N ILE A 49 1.59 2.20 2.79
CA ILE A 49 1.46 3.47 3.49
C ILE A 49 1.34 4.59 2.45
N TRP A 50 0.29 5.39 2.55
CA TRP A 50 -0.04 6.48 1.64
C TRP A 50 -0.39 7.75 2.41
N ASN A 51 0.39 8.81 2.24
CA ASN A 51 0.18 10.10 2.93
C ASN A 51 -0.06 9.97 4.45
N GLY A 52 0.62 9.01 5.11
CA GLY A 52 0.48 8.75 6.54
C GLY A 52 -0.71 7.86 6.94
N SER A 53 -1.55 7.45 5.98
CA SER A 53 -2.65 6.50 6.17
C SER A 53 -2.33 5.15 5.55
N ILE A 54 -3.07 4.10 5.94
CA ILE A 54 -2.99 2.79 5.29
C ILE A 54 -3.90 2.80 4.06
N ALA A 55 -3.34 2.45 2.92
CA ALA A 55 -4.09 2.21 1.69
C ALA A 55 -4.13 0.72 1.37
N PHE A 56 -5.32 0.24 1.06
CA PHE A 56 -5.58 -1.07 0.49
C PHE A 56 -5.70 -0.94 -1.02
N ILE A 57 -4.97 -1.79 -1.74
CA ILE A 57 -4.93 -1.80 -3.20
C ILE A 57 -5.34 -3.17 -3.71
N LEU A 58 -6.37 -3.19 -4.57
CA LEU A 58 -6.75 -4.35 -5.36
C LEU A 58 -6.29 -4.15 -6.80
N ALA A 59 -5.38 -4.99 -7.25
CA ALA A 59 -4.75 -4.94 -8.57
C ALA A 59 -5.31 -6.03 -9.48
N TYR A 60 -6.05 -5.63 -10.51
CA TYR A 60 -6.51 -6.52 -11.57
C TYR A 60 -5.43 -6.67 -12.63
N GLN A 61 -4.89 -7.88 -12.77
CA GLN A 61 -3.81 -8.17 -13.72
C GLN A 61 -4.26 -7.94 -15.16
N GLU A 62 -5.51 -8.33 -15.46
CA GLU A 62 -6.16 -8.03 -16.72
C GLU A 62 -6.51 -6.53 -16.77
N GLY A 63 -5.93 -5.82 -17.74
CA GLY A 63 -6.12 -4.38 -17.88
C GLY A 63 -5.23 -3.49 -17.01
N SER A 64 -4.44 -4.02 -16.07
CA SER A 64 -3.58 -3.21 -15.18
C SER A 64 -4.37 -2.07 -14.50
N ILE A 65 -5.50 -2.45 -13.91
CA ILE A 65 -6.43 -1.56 -13.21
C ILE A 65 -6.24 -1.75 -11.70
N PHE A 66 -6.15 -0.65 -10.96
CA PHE A 66 -5.97 -0.69 -9.51
C PHE A 66 -7.08 0.09 -8.82
N HIS A 67 -7.76 -0.56 -7.88
CA HIS A 67 -8.68 0.08 -6.96
C HIS A 67 -7.95 0.42 -5.67
N ILE A 68 -7.97 1.69 -5.27
CA ILE A 68 -7.27 2.18 -4.10
C ILE A 68 -8.29 2.70 -3.09
N SER A 69 -8.27 2.15 -1.89
CA SER A 69 -9.07 2.58 -0.75
C SER A 69 -8.15 2.96 0.41
N VAL A 70 -8.47 4.02 1.15
CA VAL A 70 -7.68 4.49 2.30
C VAL A 70 -8.49 4.30 3.58
N LEU A 71 -7.82 3.81 4.62
CA LEU A 71 -8.41 3.62 5.93
C LEU A 71 -8.60 4.97 6.63
N GLY A 72 -9.83 5.25 7.06
CA GLY A 72 -10.14 6.38 7.94
C GLY A 72 -9.90 6.06 9.41
N GLU A 73 -10.41 4.91 9.89
CA GLU A 73 -10.42 4.56 11.31
C GLU A 73 -10.22 3.05 11.53
N PHE A 74 -9.28 2.69 12.42
CA PHE A 74 -9.01 1.30 12.76
C PHE A 74 -10.22 0.63 13.43
N GLY A 75 -10.48 -0.63 13.07
CA GLY A 75 -11.58 -1.43 13.60
C GLY A 75 -12.92 -1.16 12.90
N ILE A 76 -13.05 -0.08 12.12
CA ILE A 76 -14.30 0.29 11.46
C ILE A 76 -14.22 -0.02 9.96
N LYS A 77 -15.02 -0.99 9.51
CA LYS A 77 -15.10 -1.40 8.10
C LYS A 77 -15.59 -0.28 7.18
N GLU A 78 -16.52 0.54 7.66
CA GLU A 78 -17.14 1.61 6.89
C GLU A 78 -16.23 2.83 6.73
N SER A 79 -15.14 2.89 7.48
CA SER A 79 -14.17 4.00 7.41
C SER A 79 -13.26 3.92 6.18
N TRP A 80 -13.24 2.80 5.47
CA TRP A 80 -12.51 2.65 4.22
C TRP A 80 -13.13 3.53 3.13
N THR A 81 -12.40 4.56 2.72
CA THR A 81 -12.82 5.47 1.66
C THR A 81 -12.16 5.07 0.35
N LYS A 82 -12.95 4.69 -0.66
CA LYS A 82 -12.44 4.44 -2.02
C LYS A 82 -12.03 5.78 -2.63
N LEU A 83 -10.73 5.96 -2.87
CA LEU A 83 -10.21 7.22 -3.41
C LEU A 83 -10.10 7.20 -4.93
N PHE A 84 -9.55 6.12 -5.51
CA PHE A 84 -9.19 6.10 -6.93
C PHE A 84 -9.45 4.74 -7.59
N ILE A 85 -9.81 4.81 -8.87
CA ILE A 85 -9.60 3.74 -9.85
C ILE A 85 -8.57 4.28 -10.84
N ILE A 86 -7.42 3.62 -10.92
CA ILE A 86 -6.35 3.98 -11.85
C ILE A 86 -6.16 2.88 -12.89
N GLY A 87 -5.90 3.29 -14.13
CA GLY A 87 -5.68 2.40 -15.26
C GLY A 87 -6.70 2.58 -16.39
N PRO A 88 -6.57 1.80 -17.47
CA PRO A 88 -5.52 0.79 -17.67
C PRO A 88 -4.11 1.41 -17.73
N LEU A 89 -3.19 0.88 -16.93
CA LEU A 89 -1.78 1.32 -16.94
C LEU A 89 -0.94 0.45 -17.89
N PRO A 90 0.27 0.88 -18.28
CA PRO A 90 1.19 0.05 -19.05
C PRO A 90 1.38 -1.35 -18.45
N TYR A 91 1.29 -2.38 -19.29
CA TYR A 91 1.34 -3.79 -18.88
C TYR A 91 2.68 -4.20 -18.23
N ASP A 92 3.73 -3.40 -18.41
CA ASP A 92 5.03 -3.63 -17.77
C ASP A 92 5.06 -3.17 -16.31
N LEU A 93 4.02 -2.50 -15.79
CA LEU A 93 3.88 -2.21 -14.37
C LEU A 93 3.42 -3.46 -13.62
N GLY A 94 4.18 -3.79 -12.59
CA GLY A 94 3.77 -4.72 -11.56
C GLY A 94 2.97 -4.02 -10.48
N TYR A 95 3.11 -4.49 -9.25
CA TYR A 95 2.34 -3.98 -8.12
C TYR A 95 2.94 -2.71 -7.51
N PRO A 96 2.09 -1.87 -6.87
CA PRO A 96 2.56 -0.73 -6.10
C PRO A 96 3.28 -1.19 -4.83
N ILE A 97 4.38 -0.52 -4.50
CA ILE A 97 5.26 -0.82 -3.37
C ILE A 97 4.96 0.12 -2.20
N GLY A 98 4.54 1.36 -2.48
CA GLY A 98 4.41 2.39 -1.45
C GLY A 98 3.90 3.72 -1.99
N GLY A 99 3.41 4.57 -1.08
CA GLY A 99 3.28 6.00 -1.35
C GLY A 99 4.66 6.66 -1.37
N GLY A 100 4.98 7.31 -2.48
CA GLY A 100 6.04 8.31 -2.56
C GLY A 100 5.56 9.69 -2.10
N GLU A 101 6.45 10.67 -2.16
CA GLU A 101 6.15 12.05 -1.76
C GLU A 101 5.04 12.68 -2.63
N LYS A 102 4.28 13.62 -2.04
CA LYS A 102 3.32 14.50 -2.74
C LYS A 102 2.23 13.76 -3.53
N GLY A 103 1.68 12.69 -2.98
CA GLY A 103 0.57 11.98 -3.62
C GLY A 103 0.99 11.17 -4.85
N LYS A 104 2.24 10.72 -4.87
CA LYS A 104 2.78 9.83 -5.91
C LYS A 104 2.89 8.42 -5.39
N MET A 105 2.73 7.42 -6.25
CA MET A 105 2.79 6.00 -5.93
C MET A 105 3.99 5.36 -6.63
N LEU A 106 4.78 4.61 -5.88
CA LEU A 106 5.92 3.89 -6.41
C LEU A 106 5.49 2.49 -6.85
N PHE A 107 5.78 2.15 -8.11
CA PHE A 107 5.50 0.84 -8.70
C PHE A 107 6.80 0.11 -9.03
N ARG A 108 6.79 -1.22 -8.87
CA ARG A 108 7.81 -2.08 -9.45
C ARG A 108 7.37 -2.51 -10.84
N ARG A 109 8.19 -2.29 -11.86
CA ARG A 109 7.98 -2.84 -13.20
C ARG A 109 8.42 -4.29 -13.28
N LYS A 110 7.96 -5.01 -14.31
CA LYS A 110 8.34 -6.41 -14.61
C LYS A 110 9.84 -6.59 -14.87
N ASN A 111 10.53 -5.53 -15.28
CA ASN A 111 11.99 -5.52 -15.49
C ASN A 111 12.76 -5.06 -14.24
N ASP A 112 12.12 -5.10 -13.06
CA ASP A 112 12.63 -4.68 -11.76
C ASP A 112 12.98 -3.20 -11.63
N LYS A 113 12.70 -2.37 -12.65
CA LYS A 113 12.83 -0.91 -12.54
C LYS A 113 11.67 -0.33 -11.77
N LEU A 114 11.91 0.82 -11.15
CA LEU A 114 10.87 1.56 -10.42
C LEU A 114 10.20 2.58 -11.35
N ALA A 115 8.92 2.86 -11.08
CA ALA A 115 8.18 3.94 -11.71
C ALA A 115 7.43 4.73 -10.64
N LEU A 116 7.53 6.07 -10.70
CA LEU A 116 6.74 6.93 -9.83
C LEU A 116 5.55 7.47 -10.63
N PHE A 117 4.34 7.22 -10.12
CA PHE A 117 3.08 7.58 -10.74
C PHE A 117 2.37 8.64 -9.89
N ASP A 118 2.08 9.79 -10.47
CA ASP A 118 1.34 10.84 -9.79
C ASP A 118 -0.17 10.56 -9.89
N LEU A 119 -0.83 10.32 -8.76
CA LEU A 119 -2.27 10.03 -8.74
C LEU A 119 -3.13 11.25 -9.13
N SER A 120 -2.62 12.46 -8.93
CA SER A 120 -3.36 13.70 -9.23
C SER A 120 -3.37 14.03 -10.71
N THR A 121 -2.21 13.90 -11.36
CA THR A 121 -2.07 14.17 -12.80
C THR A 121 -2.33 12.94 -13.66
N ARG A 122 -2.32 11.75 -13.05
CA ARG A 122 -2.36 10.43 -13.71
C ARG A 122 -1.21 10.24 -14.72
N MET A 123 -0.05 10.80 -14.41
CA MET A 123 1.15 10.71 -15.25
C MET A 123 2.30 10.03 -14.50
N PHE A 124 3.16 9.35 -15.26
CA PHE A 124 4.45 8.91 -14.73
C PHE A 124 5.42 10.08 -14.69
N ASP A 125 6.09 10.26 -13.56
CA ASP A 125 7.22 11.15 -13.52
C ASP A 125 8.34 10.61 -14.40
N LYS A 126 9.09 11.53 -15.00
CA LYS A 126 10.30 11.26 -15.74
C LYS A 126 11.47 11.00 -14.78
N ILE A 127 11.37 10.00 -13.89
CA ILE A 127 12.47 9.66 -12.97
C ILE A 127 13.42 8.70 -13.65
N GLY A 128 14.61 9.21 -13.96
CA GLY A 128 15.74 8.52 -14.56
C GLY A 128 16.68 7.92 -13.52
N THR A 129 16.25 6.88 -12.81
CA THR A 129 17.17 6.07 -12.01
C THR A 129 17.30 4.69 -12.65
N LYS A 130 18.47 4.40 -13.22
CA LYS A 130 18.88 3.04 -13.55
C LYS A 130 19.04 2.28 -12.23
N THR A 131 18.09 1.45 -11.88
CA THR A 131 18.25 0.49 -10.78
C THR A 131 18.62 -0.87 -11.37
N GLU A 132 19.64 -1.50 -10.82
CA GLU A 132 19.95 -2.91 -11.04
C GLU A 132 18.86 -3.78 -10.40
N LYS A 133 18.75 -5.05 -10.84
CA LYS A 133 17.71 -5.99 -10.43
C LYS A 133 17.50 -5.99 -8.90
N PHE A 134 16.31 -5.59 -8.47
CA PHE A 134 15.95 -5.57 -7.05
C PHE A 134 15.15 -6.83 -6.68
N GLY A 135 15.82 -7.83 -6.12
CA GLY A 135 15.21 -9.10 -5.67
C GLY A 135 14.72 -9.12 -4.21
N GLY A 136 14.71 -7.97 -3.51
CA GLY A 136 14.38 -7.88 -2.10
C GLY A 136 12.92 -7.48 -1.80
N ASN A 137 12.44 -7.82 -0.61
CA ASN A 137 11.28 -7.19 0.00
C ASN A 137 11.68 -5.79 0.50
N ILE A 138 10.89 -4.77 0.19
CA ILE A 138 11.18 -3.38 0.60
C ILE A 138 10.31 -3.04 1.82
N LEU A 139 10.97 -2.68 2.91
CA LEU A 139 10.35 -2.19 4.14
C LEU A 139 10.35 -0.66 4.10
N SER A 140 9.18 -0.05 4.08
CA SER A 140 9.05 1.40 4.22
C SER A 140 9.23 1.78 5.70
N HIS A 141 10.36 2.42 6.02
CA HIS A 141 10.64 2.96 7.35
C HIS A 141 10.65 4.49 7.30
N LYS A 142 9.94 5.15 8.22
CA LYS A 142 10.10 6.57 8.46
C LYS A 142 11.20 6.72 9.50
N GLU A 143 12.33 7.32 9.15
CA GLU A 143 13.36 7.64 10.13
C GLU A 143 12.79 8.60 11.18
N SER A 144 12.74 8.15 12.43
CA SER A 144 12.51 9.01 13.58
C SER A 144 13.88 9.51 14.06
N ILE A 145 14.17 10.78 13.78
CA ILE A 145 15.34 11.50 14.33
C ILE A 145 15.02 11.91 15.77
N LEU A 146 14.77 10.94 16.64
CA LEU A 146 14.80 11.19 18.08
C LEU A 146 16.17 10.79 18.58
N ALA A 147 16.94 11.78 19.04
CA ALA A 147 18.19 11.54 19.72
C ALA A 147 17.91 10.62 20.92
N ILE A 148 18.64 9.51 21.00
CA ILE A 148 18.70 8.69 22.21
C ILE A 148 19.47 9.55 23.23
N GLY A 149 18.73 10.35 23.99
CA GLY A 149 19.25 11.04 25.16
C GLY A 149 19.59 10.00 26.21
N GLY A 150 20.85 9.53 26.20
CA GLY A 150 21.41 8.84 27.35
C GLY A 150 21.53 9.84 28.49
N ASN A 151 20.67 9.73 29.49
CA ASN A 151 20.96 10.33 30.79
C ASN A 151 21.98 9.42 31.49
N ILE A 152 23.14 10.01 31.78
CA ILE A 152 24.23 9.48 32.60
C ILE A 152 23.80 9.49 34.06
#